data_AF-A0A085WA52-F1
#
_entry.id   AF-A0A085WA52-F1
#
_cell.length_a   1.000
_cell.length_b   1.000
_cell.length_c   1.000
_cell.angle_alpha   90.00
_cell.angle_beta   90.00
_cell.angle_gamma   90.00
#
_symmetry.space_group_name_H-M   'P 1'
#
loop_
_entity.id
_entity.type
_entity.pdbx_description
1 polymer ?
#
loop_
_entity_poly.entity_id
_entity_poly.type
_entity_poly.pdbx_seq_one_letter_code
_entity_poly.pdbx_strand_id
1 'polypeptide(L)'
;MNGAQAQRDGEMNSTQAEQIRAMLREALVERVAGGLEDVLERLSEFLKNPGRLGAVNLSMVLSESSVTYEVWQEPSAVPERRARMAQTMGVSPEADDATLLQAVMAQVHQAFVEFQNSPRGRAARQRYEELLSACERLDVLPIIPAHDTGPMVAELERVGLPVDKEFTCSLLVDARILSVAVSPEECSASPLMIAGQSVSQLGALVAHVRSLNPRLTNRQVRKILLRASTTDDRQPVRKSLGQSEIERVIEFTRQLLRFQVVELLFV
;
A
#
# COMPACT_ATOMS: atom_id res chain seq x y z
N MET A 1 -4.01 -53.86 -16.68
CA MET A 1 -5.20 -53.10 -16.21
C MET A 1 -4.87 -51.99 -15.19
N ASN A 2 -3.70 -51.95 -14.54
CA ASN A 2 -3.39 -50.94 -13.51
C ASN A 2 -3.00 -49.53 -14.00
N GLY A 3 -2.64 -49.35 -15.28
CA GLY A 3 -2.19 -48.04 -15.80
C GLY A 3 -3.33 -47.04 -16.06
N ALA A 4 -4.48 -47.52 -16.55
CA ALA A 4 -5.62 -46.66 -16.89
C ALA A 4 -6.38 -46.16 -15.66
N GLN A 5 -6.30 -46.87 -14.53
CA GLN A 5 -6.92 -46.48 -13.27
C GLN A 5 -6.05 -45.44 -12.54
N ALA A 6 -4.74 -45.64 -12.49
CA ALA A 6 -3.80 -44.64 -11.96
C ALA A 6 -3.77 -43.32 -12.78
N GLN A 7 -3.93 -43.40 -14.10
CA GLN A 7 -4.07 -42.19 -14.94
C GLN A 7 -5.40 -41.45 -14.69
N ARG A 8 -6.52 -42.16 -14.56
CA ARG A 8 -7.82 -41.54 -14.26
C ARG A 8 -7.88 -40.95 -12.84
N ASP A 9 -7.28 -41.62 -11.86
CA ASP A 9 -7.20 -41.12 -10.48
C ASP A 9 -6.24 -39.91 -10.38
N GLY A 10 -5.15 -39.90 -11.17
CA GLY A 10 -4.25 -38.74 -11.31
C GLY A 10 -4.91 -37.54 -12.00
N GLU A 11 -5.67 -37.78 -13.08
CA GLU A 11 -6.42 -36.73 -13.80
C GLU A 11 -7.55 -36.15 -12.93
N MET A 12 -8.36 -36.98 -12.26
CA MET A 12 -9.40 -36.52 -11.32
C MET A 12 -8.83 -35.67 -10.18
N ASN A 13 -7.68 -36.07 -9.60
CA ASN A 13 -7.03 -35.31 -8.54
C ASN A 13 -6.47 -33.97 -9.04
N SER A 14 -5.97 -33.92 -10.29
CA SER A 14 -5.50 -32.66 -10.89
C SER A 14 -6.63 -31.67 -11.16
N THR A 15 -7.76 -32.13 -11.72
CA THR A 15 -8.94 -31.29 -11.98
C THR A 15 -9.57 -30.77 -10.69
N GLN A 16 -9.62 -31.60 -9.64
CA GLN A 16 -10.12 -31.17 -8.33
C GLN A 16 -9.19 -30.13 -7.68
N ALA A 17 -7.87 -30.32 -7.76
CA ALA A 17 -6.90 -29.35 -7.23
C ALA A 17 -6.96 -28.00 -7.98
N GLU A 18 -7.17 -28.03 -9.30
CA GLU A 18 -7.40 -26.82 -10.11
C GLU A 18 -8.68 -26.08 -9.70
N GLN A 19 -9.78 -26.80 -9.49
CA GLN A 19 -11.03 -26.20 -9.00
C GLN A 19 -10.85 -25.55 -7.63
N ILE A 20 -10.16 -26.21 -6.70
CA ILE A 20 -9.90 -25.64 -5.37
C ILE A 20 -9.02 -24.38 -5.48
N ARG A 21 -8.00 -24.37 -6.35
CA ARG A 21 -7.21 -23.17 -6.61
C ARG A 21 -8.03 -22.04 -7.21
N ALA A 22 -8.94 -22.34 -8.13
CA ALA A 22 -9.83 -21.34 -8.71
C ALA A 22 -10.76 -20.73 -7.64
N MET A 23 -11.33 -21.56 -6.76
CA MET A 23 -12.15 -21.09 -5.64
C MET A 23 -11.35 -20.23 -4.65
N LEU A 24 -10.12 -20.65 -4.30
CA LEU A 24 -9.23 -19.84 -3.47
C LEU A 24 -8.95 -18.48 -4.13
N ARG A 25 -8.65 -18.48 -5.44
CA ARG A 25 -8.35 -17.26 -6.17
C ARG A 25 -9.53 -16.31 -6.22
N GLU A 26 -10.73 -16.82 -6.46
CA GLU A 26 -11.96 -16.02 -6.38
C GLU A 26 -12.14 -15.40 -4.99
N ALA A 27 -11.94 -16.18 -3.92
CA ALA A 27 -11.98 -15.66 -2.56
C ALA A 27 -10.92 -14.58 -2.29
N LEU A 28 -9.71 -14.72 -2.85
CA LEU A 28 -8.66 -13.71 -2.76
C LEU A 28 -9.04 -12.44 -3.54
N VAL A 29 -9.61 -12.55 -4.73
CA VAL A 29 -10.12 -11.41 -5.51
C VAL A 29 -11.18 -10.66 -4.71
N GLU A 30 -12.13 -11.38 -4.09
CA GLU A 30 -13.16 -10.78 -3.24
C GLU A 30 -12.56 -10.10 -2.00
N ARG A 31 -11.54 -10.70 -1.37
CA ARG A 31 -10.82 -10.11 -0.23
C ARG A 31 -10.12 -8.80 -0.60
N VAL A 32 -9.48 -8.74 -1.77
CA VAL A 32 -8.84 -7.51 -2.29
C VAL A 32 -9.89 -6.44 -2.61
N ALA A 33 -10.99 -6.84 -3.25
CA ALA A 33 -12.09 -5.94 -3.56
C ALA A 33 -12.71 -5.32 -2.30
N GLY A 34 -13.01 -6.14 -1.28
CA GLY A 34 -13.52 -5.69 0.01
C GLY A 34 -12.55 -4.74 0.71
N GLY A 35 -11.24 -5.02 0.68
CA GLY A 35 -10.23 -4.13 1.25
C GLY A 35 -10.20 -2.74 0.59
N LEU A 36 -10.37 -2.65 -0.73
CA LEU A 36 -10.47 -1.38 -1.42
C LEU A 36 -11.81 -0.68 -1.14
N GLU A 37 -12.91 -1.43 -1.08
CA GLU A 37 -14.24 -0.90 -0.73
C GLU A 37 -14.27 -0.28 0.68
N ASP A 38 -13.63 -0.91 1.66
CA ASP A 38 -13.46 -0.36 3.02
C ASP A 38 -12.71 0.97 3.02
N VAL A 39 -11.66 1.10 2.20
CA VAL A 39 -10.92 2.36 2.04
C VAL A 39 -11.81 3.44 1.43
N LEU A 40 -12.57 3.09 0.38
CA LEU A 40 -13.50 4.00 -0.28
C LEU A 40 -14.55 4.50 0.70
N GLU A 41 -15.12 3.62 1.52
CA GLU A 41 -16.12 3.97 2.53
C GLU A 41 -15.54 4.91 3.58
N ARG A 42 -14.39 4.56 4.18
CA ARG A 42 -13.73 5.38 5.21
C ARG A 42 -13.37 6.77 4.70
N LEU A 43 -12.81 6.87 3.48
CA LEU A 43 -12.50 8.16 2.86
C LEU A 43 -13.76 8.96 2.55
N SER A 44 -14.78 8.32 1.98
CA SER A 44 -16.06 8.96 1.68
C SER A 44 -16.73 9.51 2.93
N GLU A 45 -16.74 8.74 4.02
CA GLU A 45 -17.28 9.17 5.31
C GLU A 45 -16.50 10.34 5.89
N PHE A 46 -15.16 10.26 5.88
CA PHE A 46 -14.31 11.37 6.33
C PHE A 46 -14.57 12.66 5.55
N LEU A 47 -14.73 12.59 4.23
CA LEU A 47 -14.99 13.76 3.38
C LEU A 47 -16.35 14.43 3.64
N LYS A 48 -17.31 13.73 4.27
CA LYS A 48 -18.56 14.38 4.71
C LYS A 48 -18.30 15.40 5.82
N ASN A 49 -17.27 15.16 6.65
CA ASN A 49 -16.90 16.02 7.79
C ASN A 49 -15.36 16.06 7.99
N PRO A 50 -14.59 16.69 7.09
CA PRO A 50 -13.12 16.58 7.07
C PRO A 50 -12.39 17.31 8.21
N GLY A 51 -13.12 17.95 9.12
CA GLY A 51 -12.56 18.76 10.20
C GLY A 51 -11.73 19.94 9.68
N ARG A 52 -10.79 20.43 10.51
CA ARG A 52 -9.91 21.59 10.19
C ARG A 52 -8.47 21.20 9.89
N LEU A 53 -8.10 19.93 10.09
CA LEU A 53 -6.70 19.49 10.03
C LEU A 53 -6.20 19.30 8.58
N GLY A 54 -7.11 19.12 7.62
CA GLY A 54 -6.77 19.02 6.20
C GLY A 54 -5.88 17.83 5.85
N ALA A 55 -5.84 16.82 6.72
CA ALA A 55 -5.13 15.57 6.52
C ALA A 55 -5.99 14.41 7.03
N VAL A 56 -5.93 13.28 6.32
CA VAL A 56 -6.56 12.03 6.75
C VAL A 56 -5.51 10.93 6.77
N ASN A 57 -5.36 10.30 7.93
CA ASN A 57 -4.38 9.24 8.13
C ASN A 57 -5.07 7.89 7.89
N LEU A 58 -4.63 7.15 6.88
CA LEU A 58 -5.04 5.76 6.67
C LEU A 58 -3.87 4.87 7.12
N SER A 59 -4.06 4.16 8.22
CA SER A 59 -3.03 3.26 8.78
C SER A 59 -3.05 1.85 8.17
N MET A 60 -3.76 1.67 7.05
CA MET A 60 -3.91 0.37 6.39
C MET A 60 -3.05 0.29 5.13
N VAL A 61 -2.48 -0.90 4.90
CA VAL A 61 -1.79 -1.27 3.68
C VAL A 61 -2.61 -2.36 2.99
N LEU A 62 -3.07 -2.07 1.77
CA LEU A 62 -3.60 -3.10 0.87
C LEU A 62 -2.45 -3.52 -0.06
N SER A 63 -1.72 -4.56 0.30
CA SER A 63 -0.57 -5.11 -0.46
C SER A 63 -0.68 -6.63 -0.60
N GLU A 64 0.10 -7.21 -1.51
CA GLU A 64 0.16 -8.67 -1.66
C GLU A 64 0.73 -9.34 -0.40
N SER A 65 1.67 -8.70 0.27
CA SER A 65 2.27 -9.20 1.51
C SER A 65 1.28 -9.34 2.66
N SER A 66 0.38 -8.36 2.85
CA SER A 66 -0.59 -8.42 3.94
C SER A 66 -1.63 -9.53 3.70
N VAL A 67 -2.11 -9.67 2.46
CA VAL A 67 -3.03 -10.74 2.07
C VAL A 67 -2.35 -12.10 2.11
N THR A 68 -1.08 -12.21 1.69
CA THR A 68 -0.32 -13.46 1.79
C THR A 68 -0.17 -13.91 3.24
N TYR A 69 0.11 -12.99 4.16
CA TYR A 69 0.21 -13.32 5.57
C TYR A 69 -1.10 -13.85 6.14
N GLU A 70 -2.25 -13.25 5.77
CA GLU A 70 -3.57 -13.73 6.17
C GLU A 70 -3.80 -15.19 5.77
N VAL A 71 -3.36 -15.57 4.57
CA VAL A 71 -3.45 -16.94 4.04
C VAL A 71 -2.41 -17.87 4.67
N TRP A 72 -1.23 -17.36 5.02
CA TRP A 72 -0.08 -18.14 5.46
C TRP A 72 -0.06 -18.44 6.97
N GLN A 73 -0.41 -17.47 7.81
CA GLN A 73 -0.11 -17.46 9.25
C GLN A 73 -0.63 -18.69 10.01
N GLU A 74 -1.86 -19.11 9.74
CA GLU A 74 -2.51 -20.21 10.46
C GLU A 74 -2.17 -21.58 9.84
N PRO A 75 -2.19 -21.73 8.49
CA PRO A 75 -1.82 -22.99 7.87
C PRO A 75 -0.36 -23.39 8.05
N SER A 76 0.58 -22.44 8.12
CA SER A 76 2.01 -22.75 8.29
C SER A 76 2.35 -23.35 9.65
N ALA A 77 1.59 -23.01 10.70
CA ALA A 77 1.82 -23.46 12.06
C ALA A 77 1.21 -24.84 12.38
N VAL A 78 0.30 -25.36 11.56
CA VAL A 78 -0.46 -26.60 11.84
C VAL A 78 -0.17 -27.65 10.76
N PRO A 79 0.47 -28.79 11.08
CA PRO A 79 0.91 -29.78 10.08
C PRO A 79 -0.18 -30.25 9.12
N GLU A 80 -1.40 -30.56 9.60
CA GLU A 80 -2.47 -31.02 8.70
C GLU A 80 -2.97 -29.91 7.77
N ARG A 81 -2.97 -28.65 8.24
CA ARG A 81 -3.40 -27.51 7.43
C ARG A 81 -2.33 -27.11 6.43
N ARG A 82 -1.06 -27.19 6.81
CA ARG A 82 0.09 -27.02 5.93
C ARG A 82 0.05 -28.03 4.78
N ALA A 83 -0.19 -29.31 5.08
CA ALA A 83 -0.30 -30.36 4.06
C ALA A 83 -1.48 -30.09 3.09
N ARG A 84 -2.63 -29.62 3.59
CA ARG A 84 -3.76 -29.22 2.73
C ARG A 84 -3.45 -28.00 1.89
N MET A 85 -2.75 -27.01 2.44
CA MET A 85 -2.28 -25.84 1.70
C MET A 85 -1.35 -26.27 0.56
N ALA A 86 -0.39 -27.17 0.84
CA ALA A 86 0.51 -27.71 -0.17
C ALA A 86 -0.24 -28.43 -1.30
N GLN A 87 -1.18 -29.31 -0.97
CA GLN A 87 -2.03 -29.96 -1.96
C GLN A 87 -2.82 -28.96 -2.79
N THR A 88 -3.39 -27.93 -2.14
CA THR A 88 -4.12 -26.85 -2.84
C THR A 88 -3.19 -26.11 -3.81
N MET A 89 -2.00 -25.71 -3.35
CA MET A 89 -0.98 -25.05 -4.16
C MET A 89 -0.41 -25.94 -5.28
N GLY A 90 -0.70 -27.24 -5.28
CA GLY A 90 -0.16 -28.19 -6.25
C GLY A 90 1.33 -28.51 -6.01
N VAL A 91 1.81 -28.32 -4.79
CA VAL A 91 3.18 -28.66 -4.37
C VAL A 91 3.18 -29.90 -3.46
N SER A 92 4.34 -30.53 -3.30
CA SER A 92 4.48 -31.67 -2.40
C SER A 92 4.11 -31.28 -0.95
N PRO A 93 3.36 -32.11 -0.20
CA PRO A 93 3.17 -31.90 1.24
C PRO A 93 4.48 -31.83 2.05
N GLU A 94 5.55 -32.43 1.52
CA GLU A 94 6.90 -32.44 2.08
C GLU A 94 7.79 -31.29 1.55
N ALA A 95 7.26 -30.44 0.66
CA ALA A 95 7.98 -29.26 0.20
C ALA A 95 8.37 -28.38 1.40
N ASP A 96 9.52 -27.70 1.33
CA ASP A 96 9.94 -26.76 2.36
C ASP A 96 9.02 -25.53 2.43
N ASP A 97 9.12 -24.76 3.52
CA ASP A 97 8.29 -23.58 3.72
C ASP A 97 8.51 -22.52 2.64
N ALA A 98 9.73 -22.39 2.12
CA ALA A 98 10.06 -21.43 1.06
C ALA A 98 9.29 -21.77 -0.23
N THR A 99 9.31 -23.03 -0.66
CA THR A 99 8.60 -23.50 -1.86
C THR A 99 7.09 -23.34 -1.70
N LEU A 100 6.54 -23.70 -0.54
CA LEU A 100 5.11 -23.57 -0.30
C LEU A 100 4.69 -22.09 -0.27
N LEU A 101 5.44 -21.24 0.42
CA LEU A 101 5.16 -19.82 0.53
C LEU A 101 5.24 -19.12 -0.84
N GLN A 102 6.23 -19.44 -1.67
CA GLN A 102 6.29 -18.94 -3.06
C GLN A 102 5.04 -19.31 -3.87
N ALA A 103 4.53 -20.53 -3.70
CA ALA A 103 3.31 -20.95 -4.39
C ALA A 103 2.06 -20.18 -3.90
N VAL A 104 1.98 -19.89 -2.59
CA VAL A 104 0.93 -19.04 -2.02
C VAL A 104 1.04 -17.61 -2.55
N MET A 105 2.24 -17.01 -2.53
CA MET A 105 2.51 -15.68 -3.07
C MET A 105 2.09 -15.59 -4.54
N ALA A 106 2.35 -16.62 -5.35
CA ALA A 106 1.94 -16.65 -6.75
C ALA A 106 0.40 -16.64 -6.94
N GLN A 107 -0.36 -17.33 -6.08
CA GLN A 107 -1.83 -17.26 -6.12
C GLN A 107 -2.35 -15.90 -5.70
N VAL A 108 -1.74 -15.27 -4.68
CA VAL A 108 -2.12 -13.92 -4.23
C VAL A 108 -1.80 -12.89 -5.31
N HIS A 109 -0.60 -12.93 -5.89
CA HIS A 109 -0.21 -12.06 -7.00
C HIS A 109 -1.20 -12.15 -8.16
N GLN A 110 -1.53 -13.39 -8.58
CA GLN A 110 -2.50 -13.61 -9.65
C GLN A 110 -3.88 -13.04 -9.31
N ALA A 111 -4.34 -13.15 -8.06
CA ALA A 111 -5.60 -12.55 -7.63
C ALA A 111 -5.57 -11.01 -7.69
N PHE A 112 -4.45 -10.37 -7.34
CA PHE A 112 -4.28 -8.92 -7.51
C PHE A 112 -4.32 -8.51 -8.98
N VAL A 113 -3.65 -9.26 -9.85
CA VAL A 113 -3.66 -9.03 -11.30
C VAL A 113 -5.06 -9.21 -11.88
N GLU A 114 -5.77 -10.27 -11.51
CA GLU A 114 -7.14 -10.55 -11.95
C GLU A 114 -8.12 -9.48 -11.47
N PHE A 115 -8.03 -9.08 -10.20
CA PHE A 115 -8.85 -8.01 -9.65
C PHE A 115 -8.65 -6.71 -10.43
N GLN A 116 -7.41 -6.23 -10.56
CA GLN A 116 -7.09 -4.97 -11.25
C GLN A 116 -7.55 -4.96 -12.72
N ASN A 117 -7.49 -6.12 -13.38
CA ASN A 117 -7.91 -6.29 -14.77
C ASN A 117 -9.41 -6.65 -14.93
N SER A 118 -10.15 -6.84 -13.85
CA SER A 118 -11.59 -7.11 -13.90
C SER A 118 -12.39 -5.81 -14.10
N PRO A 119 -13.63 -5.87 -14.64
CA PRO A 119 -14.53 -4.72 -14.66
C PRO A 119 -14.77 -4.11 -13.27
N ARG A 120 -14.88 -4.97 -12.24
CA ARG A 120 -15.08 -4.54 -10.85
C ARG A 120 -13.87 -3.77 -10.32
N GLY A 121 -12.66 -4.29 -10.52
CA GLY A 121 -11.44 -3.61 -10.05
C GLY A 121 -11.19 -2.28 -10.77
N ARG A 122 -11.44 -2.21 -12.08
CA ARG A 122 -11.38 -0.93 -12.81
C ARG A 122 -12.40 0.09 -12.28
N ALA A 123 -13.64 -0.34 -12.03
CA ALA A 123 -14.66 0.54 -11.46
C ALA A 123 -14.30 1.00 -10.03
N ALA A 124 -13.78 0.10 -9.19
CA ALA A 124 -13.33 0.45 -7.84
C ALA A 124 -12.14 1.42 -7.87
N ARG A 125 -11.17 1.19 -8.78
CA ARG A 125 -10.05 2.12 -8.99
C ARG A 125 -10.54 3.49 -9.46
N GLN A 126 -11.47 3.56 -10.41
CA GLN A 126 -12.04 4.83 -10.86
C GLN A 126 -12.69 5.59 -9.69
N ARG A 127 -13.50 4.90 -8.86
CA ARG A 127 -14.11 5.51 -7.67
C ARG A 127 -13.06 6.02 -6.67
N TYR A 128 -11.97 5.28 -6.50
CA TYR A 128 -10.84 5.72 -5.66
C TYR A 128 -10.23 7.01 -6.20
N GLU A 129 -9.99 7.10 -7.50
CA GLU A 129 -9.43 8.30 -8.13
C GLU A 129 -10.38 9.50 -8.07
N GLU A 130 -11.69 9.28 -8.17
CA GLU A 130 -12.72 10.30 -7.97
C GLU A 130 -12.70 10.82 -6.51
N LEU A 131 -12.56 9.94 -5.52
CA LEU A 131 -12.40 10.32 -4.11
C LEU A 131 -11.10 11.08 -3.86
N LEU A 132 -9.97 10.66 -4.45
CA LEU A 132 -8.71 11.42 -4.35
C LEU A 132 -8.84 12.81 -4.98
N SER A 133 -9.60 12.93 -6.06
CA SER A 133 -9.89 14.23 -6.68
C SER A 133 -10.79 15.09 -5.80
N ALA A 134 -11.74 14.48 -5.07
CA ALA A 134 -12.53 15.19 -4.06
C ALA A 134 -11.68 15.64 -2.87
N CYS A 135 -10.71 14.82 -2.43
CA CYS A 135 -9.73 15.19 -1.41
C CYS A 135 -8.93 16.43 -1.83
N GLU A 136 -8.43 16.50 -3.07
CA GLU A 136 -7.74 17.70 -3.58
C GLU A 136 -8.63 18.95 -3.56
N ARG A 137 -9.91 18.84 -3.95
CA ARG A 137 -10.84 19.99 -3.96
C ARG A 137 -11.18 20.50 -2.55
N LEU A 138 -11.21 19.60 -1.58
CA LEU A 138 -11.53 19.92 -0.18
C LEU A 138 -10.28 20.22 0.64
N ASP A 139 -9.10 20.29 -0.01
CA ASP A 139 -7.81 20.38 0.64
C ASP A 139 -7.72 19.37 1.80
N VAL A 140 -7.98 18.11 1.52
CA VAL A 140 -7.71 17.00 2.44
C VAL A 140 -6.56 16.22 1.83
N LEU A 141 -5.46 16.05 2.55
CA LEU A 141 -4.32 15.26 2.08
C LEU A 141 -4.37 13.86 2.72
N PRO A 142 -4.64 12.80 1.95
CA PRO A 142 -4.53 11.44 2.46
C PRO A 142 -3.07 11.06 2.68
N ILE A 143 -2.82 10.40 3.80
CA ILE A 143 -1.49 9.95 4.22
C ILE A 143 -1.55 8.47 4.53
N ILE A 144 -0.71 7.69 3.87
CA ILE A 144 -0.71 6.22 3.97
C ILE A 144 0.70 5.68 4.15
N PRO A 145 0.88 4.47 4.71
CA PRO A 145 2.11 3.70 4.52
C PRO A 145 2.25 3.27 3.05
N ALA A 146 3.45 3.45 2.46
CA ALA A 146 3.73 3.02 1.08
C ALA A 146 3.89 1.51 0.98
N HIS A 147 4.58 0.93 1.98
CA HIS A 147 4.90 -0.49 2.04
C HIS A 147 4.38 -1.11 3.34
N ASP A 148 3.99 -2.36 3.26
CA ASP A 148 3.77 -3.21 4.41
C ASP A 148 5.10 -3.61 5.04
N THR A 149 5.26 -3.25 6.31
CA THR A 149 6.41 -3.66 7.15
C THR A 149 6.00 -4.71 8.17
N GLY A 150 4.86 -5.36 7.92
CA GLY A 150 4.23 -6.33 8.79
C GLY A 150 4.95 -7.68 8.85
N PRO A 151 4.32 -8.66 9.49
CA PRO A 151 4.93 -9.94 9.84
C PRO A 151 5.33 -10.78 8.62
N MET A 152 4.78 -10.52 7.44
CA MET A 152 5.19 -11.21 6.21
C MET A 152 6.66 -10.96 5.85
N VAL A 153 7.18 -9.76 6.13
CA VAL A 153 8.58 -9.41 5.87
C VAL A 153 9.52 -10.29 6.71
N ALA A 154 9.23 -10.40 8.00
CA ALA A 154 9.99 -11.25 8.91
C ALA A 154 9.89 -12.74 8.53
N GLU A 155 8.75 -13.16 8.00
CA GLU A 155 8.54 -14.53 7.55
C GLU A 155 9.31 -14.86 6.27
N LEU A 156 9.38 -13.94 5.30
CA LEU A 156 10.23 -14.08 4.11
C LEU A 156 11.70 -14.22 4.50
N GLU A 157 12.18 -13.39 5.44
CA GLU A 157 13.53 -13.50 5.99
C GLU A 157 13.77 -14.85 6.67
N ARG A 158 12.81 -15.32 7.49
CA ARG A 158 12.89 -16.62 8.18
C ARG A 158 13.08 -17.79 7.21
N VAL A 159 12.39 -17.77 6.07
CA VAL A 159 12.47 -18.84 5.06
C VAL A 159 13.54 -18.59 3.99
N GLY A 160 14.29 -17.49 4.08
CA GLY A 160 15.37 -17.17 3.14
C GLY A 160 14.90 -16.65 1.78
N LEU A 161 13.71 -16.07 1.69
CA LEU A 161 13.18 -15.46 0.48
C LEU A 161 13.45 -13.94 0.46
N PRO A 162 13.72 -13.36 -0.73
CA PRO A 162 13.90 -11.91 -0.85
C PRO A 162 12.57 -11.18 -0.65
N VAL A 163 12.65 -9.98 -0.07
CA VAL A 163 11.51 -9.07 0.05
C VAL A 163 11.44 -8.21 -1.21
N ASP A 164 10.47 -8.50 -2.07
CA ASP A 164 10.20 -7.66 -3.24
C ASP A 164 9.48 -6.37 -2.83
N LYS A 165 9.91 -5.25 -3.42
CA LYS A 165 9.27 -3.94 -3.23
C LYS A 165 7.84 -3.93 -3.76
N GLU A 166 7.57 -4.60 -4.88
CA GLU A 166 6.21 -4.65 -5.45
C GLU A 166 5.27 -5.44 -4.55
N PHE A 167 5.76 -6.56 -3.99
CA PHE A 167 4.99 -7.42 -3.08
C PHE A 167 4.51 -6.70 -1.81
N THR A 168 5.34 -5.81 -1.28
CA THR A 168 5.03 -5.03 -0.07
C THR A 168 4.32 -3.71 -0.37
N CYS A 169 4.38 -3.21 -1.61
CA CYS A 169 3.81 -1.92 -2.00
C CYS A 169 2.28 -1.93 -1.92
N SER A 170 1.69 -0.85 -1.40
CA SER A 170 0.24 -0.73 -1.34
C SER A 170 -0.37 -0.39 -2.70
N LEU A 171 -1.46 -1.08 -3.05
CA LEU A 171 -2.35 -0.74 -4.17
C LEU A 171 -2.97 0.67 -4.04
N LEU A 172 -2.98 1.23 -2.83
CA LEU A 172 -3.52 2.56 -2.54
C LEU A 172 -2.59 3.70 -2.96
N VAL A 173 -1.31 3.41 -3.21
CA VAL A 173 -0.31 4.41 -3.55
C VAL A 173 -0.70 5.18 -4.82
N ASP A 174 -0.63 6.51 -4.77
CA ASP A 174 -1.03 7.42 -5.86
C ASP A 174 -0.25 8.74 -5.79
N ALA A 175 -0.15 9.48 -6.90
CA ALA A 175 0.54 10.76 -6.95
C ALA A 175 -0.16 11.90 -6.17
N ARG A 176 -1.46 11.74 -5.85
CA ARG A 176 -2.27 12.71 -5.09
C ARG A 176 -2.19 12.52 -3.59
N ILE A 177 -1.63 11.42 -3.11
CA ILE A 177 -1.50 11.16 -1.68
C ILE A 177 -0.07 11.41 -1.22
N LEU A 178 0.13 11.35 0.09
CA LEU A 178 1.44 11.40 0.72
C LEU A 178 1.74 10.04 1.33
N SER A 179 2.75 9.35 0.83
CA SER A 179 3.08 8.01 1.33
C SER A 179 4.29 8.04 2.27
N VAL A 180 4.30 7.17 3.26
CA VAL A 180 5.44 6.98 4.17
C VAL A 180 6.28 5.82 3.66
N ALA A 181 7.55 6.09 3.37
CA ALA A 181 8.54 5.07 3.00
C ALA A 181 9.16 4.45 4.25
N VAL A 182 9.62 3.20 4.14
CA VAL A 182 10.35 2.51 5.22
C VAL A 182 11.75 3.11 5.34
N SER A 183 12.40 3.34 4.20
CA SER A 183 13.75 3.88 4.12
C SER A 183 13.90 4.92 3.01
N PRO A 184 14.96 5.77 3.06
CA PRO A 184 15.21 6.76 2.02
C PRO A 184 15.40 6.17 0.62
N GLU A 185 15.90 4.94 0.51
CA GLU A 185 16.14 4.25 -0.77
C GLU A 185 14.84 3.84 -1.48
N GLU A 186 13.71 3.83 -0.76
CA GLU A 186 12.37 3.61 -1.32
C GLU A 186 11.68 4.91 -1.74
N CYS A 187 12.21 6.07 -1.31
CA CYS A 187 11.58 7.35 -1.60
C CYS A 187 11.51 7.63 -3.11
N SER A 188 10.31 7.84 -3.62
CA SER A 188 10.06 8.24 -5.00
C SER A 188 9.42 9.64 -5.08
N ALA A 189 9.56 10.29 -6.25
CA ALA A 189 9.02 11.64 -6.49
C ALA A 189 7.54 11.62 -6.88
N SER A 190 7.11 10.52 -7.51
CA SER A 190 5.76 10.30 -8.01
C SER A 190 5.56 8.79 -8.12
N PRO A 191 4.77 8.16 -7.25
CA PRO A 191 4.09 8.72 -6.06
C PRO A 191 5.08 9.36 -5.06
N LEU A 192 4.65 10.37 -4.28
CA LEU A 192 5.54 10.99 -3.28
C LEU A 192 5.64 10.09 -2.04
N MET A 193 6.85 9.63 -1.75
CA MET A 193 7.14 8.83 -0.55
C MET A 193 8.18 9.53 0.34
N ILE A 194 7.91 9.60 1.65
CA ILE A 194 8.75 10.27 2.64
C ILE A 194 9.18 9.28 3.73
N ALA A 195 10.49 9.15 3.92
CA ALA A 195 11.07 8.33 4.99
C ALA A 195 11.27 9.12 6.28
N GLY A 196 11.41 8.40 7.40
CA GLY A 196 11.79 8.95 8.71
C GLY A 196 10.65 9.54 9.54
N GLN A 197 9.40 9.45 9.06
CA GLN A 197 8.20 9.88 9.80
C GLN A 197 7.14 8.79 9.72
N SER A 198 6.42 8.55 10.81
CA SER A 198 5.20 7.74 10.78
C SER A 198 4.05 8.50 10.11
N VAL A 199 3.00 7.76 9.72
CA VAL A 199 1.77 8.33 9.12
C VAL A 199 1.17 9.42 10.02
N SER A 200 1.13 9.18 11.34
CA SER A 200 0.57 10.12 12.30
C SER A 200 1.42 11.39 12.44
N GLN A 201 2.75 11.24 12.51
CA GLN A 201 3.67 12.38 12.57
C GLN A 201 3.59 13.23 11.30
N LEU A 202 3.51 12.59 10.14
CA LEU A 202 3.39 13.29 8.87
C LEU A 202 2.03 14.00 8.74
N GLY A 203 0.95 13.39 9.24
CA GLY A 203 -0.36 14.05 9.37
C GLY A 203 -0.36 15.25 10.30
N ALA A 204 0.31 15.15 11.44
CA ALA A 204 0.47 16.27 12.36
C ALA A 204 1.29 17.41 11.71
N LEU A 205 2.34 17.08 10.96
CA LEU A 205 3.14 18.07 10.22
C LEU A 205 2.29 18.79 9.16
N VAL A 206 1.50 18.05 8.38
CA VAL A 206 0.61 18.64 7.37
C VAL A 206 -0.41 19.58 8.01
N ALA A 207 -1.04 19.14 9.10
CA ALA A 207 -1.97 19.98 9.86
C ALA A 207 -1.29 21.24 10.41
N HIS A 208 -0.06 21.10 10.93
CA HIS A 208 0.69 22.24 11.44
C HIS A 208 1.06 23.23 10.32
N VAL A 209 1.58 22.74 9.19
CA VAL A 209 1.88 23.55 7.99
C VAL A 209 0.64 24.33 7.53
N ARG A 210 -0.54 23.71 7.55
CA ARG A 210 -1.80 24.37 7.17
C ARG A 210 -2.30 25.35 8.21
N SER A 211 -2.08 25.08 9.50
CA SER A 211 -2.38 26.06 10.55
C SER A 211 -1.55 27.33 10.40
N LEU A 212 -0.31 27.20 9.92
CA LEU A 212 0.60 28.31 9.66
C LEU A 212 0.27 29.04 8.36
N ASN A 213 -0.11 28.31 7.30
CA ASN A 213 -0.55 28.90 6.03
C ASN A 213 -1.79 28.14 5.50
N PRO A 214 -3.00 28.60 5.83
CA PRO A 214 -4.26 27.96 5.40
C PRO A 214 -4.51 28.00 3.88
N ARG A 215 -3.72 28.76 3.11
CA ARG A 215 -3.85 28.88 1.65
C ARG A 215 -3.05 27.83 0.89
N LEU A 216 -2.29 26.99 1.59
CA LEU A 216 -1.50 25.94 0.94
C LEU A 216 -2.39 24.82 0.44
N THR A 217 -2.38 24.63 -0.88
CA THR A 217 -3.01 23.48 -1.53
C THR A 217 -2.26 22.19 -1.21
N ASN A 218 -2.94 21.05 -1.33
CA ASN A 218 -2.35 19.71 -1.29
C ASN A 218 -1.05 19.59 -2.11
N ARG A 219 -1.07 20.07 -3.37
CA ARG A 219 0.08 20.04 -4.28
C ARG A 219 1.27 20.85 -3.75
N GLN A 220 1.02 22.01 -3.15
CA GLN A 220 2.08 22.84 -2.57
C GLN A 220 2.68 22.17 -1.34
N VAL A 221 1.86 21.61 -0.45
CA VAL A 221 2.33 20.85 0.72
C VAL A 221 3.23 19.69 0.28
N ARG A 222 2.78 18.87 -0.68
CA ARG A 222 3.59 17.78 -1.24
C ARG A 222 4.93 18.28 -1.80
N LYS A 223 4.94 19.39 -2.56
CA LYS A 223 6.18 19.98 -3.10
C LYS A 223 7.14 20.47 -2.01
N ILE A 224 6.62 21.10 -0.96
CA ILE A 224 7.42 21.59 0.17
C ILE A 224 8.11 20.39 0.84
N LEU A 225 7.33 19.35 1.14
CA LEU A 225 7.84 18.15 1.81
C LEU A 225 8.84 17.38 0.92
N LEU A 226 8.57 17.25 -0.38
CA LEU A 226 9.50 16.67 -1.35
C LEU A 226 10.84 17.40 -1.39
N ARG A 227 10.83 18.75 -1.36
CA ARG A 227 12.07 19.53 -1.30
C ARG A 227 12.83 19.31 0.01
N ALA A 228 12.12 19.22 1.13
CA ALA A 228 12.73 18.98 2.42
C ALA A 228 13.35 17.58 2.55
N SER A 229 12.78 16.58 1.87
CA SER A 229 13.30 15.19 1.83
C SER A 229 14.39 14.95 0.77
N THR A 230 14.91 16.01 0.14
CA THR A 230 15.97 15.93 -0.87
C THR A 230 17.19 16.73 -0.40
N THR A 231 18.40 16.19 -0.60
CA THR A 231 19.65 16.86 -0.20
C THR A 231 20.18 17.87 -1.22
N ASP A 232 19.95 17.66 -2.52
CA ASP A 232 20.46 18.51 -3.60
C ASP A 232 19.49 18.58 -4.80
N ASP A 233 19.32 19.78 -5.38
CA ASP A 233 18.54 20.00 -6.60
C ASP A 233 19.24 19.44 -7.85
N ARG A 234 20.57 19.21 -7.79
CA ARG A 234 21.39 18.74 -8.91
C ARG A 234 21.55 17.22 -8.97
N GLN A 235 21.57 16.56 -7.82
CA GLN A 235 21.53 15.10 -7.69
C GLN A 235 20.58 14.74 -6.54
N PRO A 236 19.31 14.45 -6.83
CA PRO A 236 18.30 14.28 -5.80
C PRO A 236 18.50 12.93 -5.08
N VAL A 237 19.42 12.92 -4.10
CA VAL A 237 19.50 11.83 -3.13
C VAL A 237 18.40 12.07 -2.09
N ARG A 238 17.61 11.03 -1.88
CA ARG A 238 16.53 11.05 -0.90
C ARG A 238 17.11 10.87 0.49
N LYS A 239 16.53 11.59 1.45
CA LYS A 239 16.89 11.47 2.86
C LYS A 239 15.64 11.37 3.73
N SER A 240 15.81 10.79 4.91
CA SER A 240 14.81 10.82 5.97
C SER A 240 14.49 12.27 6.36
N LEU A 241 13.20 12.55 6.58
CA LEU A 241 12.75 13.83 7.08
C LEU A 241 13.00 13.87 8.60
N GLY A 242 14.14 14.39 9.02
CA GLY A 242 14.51 14.57 10.42
C GLY A 242 13.97 15.87 11.03
N GLN A 243 14.30 16.09 12.31
CA GLN A 243 13.87 17.28 13.05
C GLN A 243 14.32 18.59 12.39
N SER A 244 15.56 18.65 11.91
CA SER A 244 16.09 19.82 11.20
C SER A 244 15.34 20.15 9.92
N GLU A 245 14.91 19.13 9.18
CA GLU A 245 14.13 19.28 7.95
C GLU A 245 12.71 19.76 8.26
N ILE A 246 12.10 19.23 9.33
CA ILE A 246 10.80 19.67 9.81
C ILE A 246 10.82 21.16 10.17
N GLU A 247 11.83 21.61 10.90
CA GLU A 247 12.00 23.02 11.26
C GLU A 247 12.14 23.92 10.02
N ARG A 248 12.90 23.47 9.01
CA ARG A 248 13.01 24.16 7.72
C ARG A 248 11.68 24.23 6.98
N VAL A 249 10.90 23.15 6.97
CA VAL A 249 9.54 23.13 6.38
C VAL A 249 8.66 24.16 7.06
N ILE A 250 8.65 24.18 8.39
CA ILE A 250 7.85 25.10 9.20
C ILE A 250 8.23 26.55 8.91
N GLU A 251 9.53 26.86 8.90
CA GLU A 251 10.01 28.22 8.66
C GLU A 251 9.71 28.66 7.22
N PHE A 252 9.94 27.80 6.23
CA PHE A 252 9.62 28.08 4.84
C PHE A 252 8.12 28.36 4.63
N THR A 253 7.24 27.59 5.28
CA THR A 253 5.79 27.80 5.23
C THR A 253 5.39 29.18 5.78
N ARG A 254 6.01 29.64 6.88
CA ARG A 254 5.77 30.99 7.43
C ARG A 254 6.22 32.07 6.46
N GLN A 255 7.39 31.89 5.85
CA GLN A 255 7.93 32.84 4.87
C GLN A 255 7.04 32.93 3.63
N LEU A 256 6.55 31.80 3.11
CA LEU A 256 5.62 31.78 1.98
C LEU A 256 4.34 32.58 2.26
N LEU A 257 3.76 32.46 3.46
CA LEU A 257 2.58 33.26 3.82
C LEU A 257 2.91 34.75 3.80
N ARG A 258 4.06 35.15 4.37
CA ARG A 258 4.48 36.57 4.37
C ARG A 258 4.60 37.11 2.95
N PHE A 259 5.22 36.37 2.03
CA PHE A 259 5.31 36.79 0.63
C PHE A 259 3.95 36.89 -0.06
N GLN A 260 3.05 35.91 0.14
CA GLN A 260 1.69 35.95 -0.41
C GLN A 260 0.85 37.11 0.14
N VAL A 261 1.05 37.50 1.40
CA VAL A 261 0.40 38.67 1.99
C VAL A 261 0.96 39.96 1.40
N VAL A 262 2.29 40.03 1.20
CA VAL A 262 2.95 41.18 0.57
C VAL A 262 2.46 41.38 -0.87
N GLU A 263 2.37 40.33 -1.69
CA GLU A 263 1.83 40.43 -3.06
C GLU A 263 0.42 41.02 -3.08
N LEU A 264 -0.43 40.69 -2.12
CA LEU A 264 -1.79 41.26 -2.02
C LEU A 264 -1.85 42.72 -1.58
N LEU A 265 -0.78 43.27 -0.99
CA LEU A 265 -0.71 44.69 -0.60
C LEU A 265 -0.25 45.59 -1.76
N PHE A 266 0.30 45.02 -2.82
CA PHE A 266 0.81 45.74 -4.00
C PHE A 266 -0.04 45.52 -5.26
N VAL A 267 -1.25 44.95 -5.11
CA VAL A 267 -2.28 44.80 -6.15
C VAL A 267 -3.48 45.68 -5.84
#